data_AF-A0A4U0V6T9-F1
#
_entry.id   AF-A0A4U0V6T9-F1
#
_cell.length_a   1.000
_cell.length_b   1.000
_cell.length_c   1.000
_cell.angle_alpha   90.00
_cell.angle_beta   90.00
_cell.angle_gamma   90.00
#
_symmetry.space_group_name_H-M   'P 1'
#
loop_
_entity.id
_entity.type
_entity.pdbx_description
1 polymer ?
#
loop_
_entity_poly.entity_id
_entity_poly.type
_entity_poly.pdbx_seq_one_letter_code
_entity_poly.pdbx_strand_id
1 'polypeptide(L)'
;MSPATATTTGGLLLNYTAAVPTSVSTVALDCPGQDQKTYTTGHNQTFVLSCFRGLQGADFATIVAYSYADCIEACSSYNAWTGNKTGCSGIQFTNTMDATYGKYGGNCWMKNLGFTGKYGEEGGMAATLGLQ
;
A
#
# COMPACT_ATOMS: atom_id res chain seq x y z
N MET A 1 -18.57 -18.18 16.08
CA MET A 1 -17.63 -18.76 15.09
C MET A 1 -16.27 -18.80 15.80
N SER A 2 -15.69 -19.98 16.06
CA SER A 2 -14.38 -20.07 16.70
C SER A 2 -13.28 -19.60 15.75
N PRO A 3 -12.28 -18.84 16.21
CA PRO A 3 -11.11 -18.54 15.39
C PRO A 3 -10.34 -19.83 15.12
N ALA A 4 -10.01 -20.09 13.86
CA ALA A 4 -9.09 -21.18 13.50
C ALA A 4 -7.75 -20.92 14.19
N THR A 5 -7.28 -21.87 14.99
CA THR A 5 -5.98 -21.76 15.67
C THR A 5 -4.89 -21.81 14.61
N ALA A 6 -4.21 -20.69 14.38
CA ALA A 6 -3.07 -20.65 13.46
C ALA A 6 -1.97 -21.58 14.01
N THR A 7 -1.58 -22.57 13.21
CA THR A 7 -0.42 -23.41 13.55
C THR A 7 0.84 -22.59 13.26
N THR A 8 1.78 -22.56 14.20
CA THR A 8 3.06 -21.88 14.00
C THR A 8 4.22 -22.85 14.15
N THR A 9 5.26 -22.68 13.33
CA THR A 9 6.56 -23.35 13.50
C THR A 9 7.63 -22.28 13.62
N GLY A 10 8.37 -22.27 14.73
CA GLY A 10 9.38 -21.24 14.98
C GLY A 10 8.83 -19.81 14.99
N GLY A 11 7.56 -19.62 15.37
CA GLY A 11 6.88 -18.32 15.36
C GLY A 11 6.34 -17.87 14.00
N LEU A 12 6.54 -18.65 12.93
CA LEU A 12 6.01 -18.36 11.60
C LEU A 12 4.63 -18.97 11.41
N LEU A 13 3.73 -18.26 10.74
CA LEU A 13 2.43 -18.79 10.34
C LEU A 13 2.62 -19.92 9.31
N LEU A 14 2.05 -21.08 9.57
CA LEU A 14 2.03 -22.19 8.62
C LEU A 14 0.76 -22.18 7.79
N ASN A 15 0.89 -22.39 6.47
CA ASN A 15 -0.21 -22.47 5.52
C ASN A 15 -1.18 -21.27 5.61
N TYR A 16 -0.63 -20.07 5.88
CA TYR A 16 -1.41 -18.85 5.91
C TYR A 16 -2.03 -18.60 4.53
N THR A 17 -3.34 -18.38 4.54
CA THR A 17 -4.08 -17.92 3.37
C THR A 17 -4.69 -16.58 3.72
N ALA A 18 -4.34 -15.53 2.97
CA ALA A 18 -5.01 -14.25 3.13
C ALA A 18 -6.51 -14.42 2.81
N ALA A 19 -7.35 -13.70 3.54
CA ALA A 19 -8.78 -13.66 3.24
C ALA A 19 -9.02 -13.23 1.79
N VAL A 20 -10.17 -13.56 1.20
CA VAL A 20 -10.49 -13.03 -0.15
C VAL A 20 -10.80 -11.53 -0.04
N PRO A 21 -10.37 -10.67 -1.00
CA PRO A 21 -10.52 -9.22 -0.86
C PRO A 21 -11.98 -8.77 -0.65
N THR A 22 -12.92 -9.44 -1.33
CA THR A 22 -14.36 -9.20 -1.21
C THR A 22 -14.95 -9.55 0.16
N SER A 23 -14.22 -10.28 0.99
CA SER A 23 -14.63 -10.63 2.37
C SER A 23 -14.03 -9.71 3.43
N VAL A 24 -13.19 -8.75 3.03
CA VAL A 24 -12.49 -7.83 3.93
C VAL A 24 -13.03 -6.42 3.72
N SER A 25 -13.87 -5.93 4.64
CA SER A 25 -14.41 -4.57 4.52
C SER A 25 -13.31 -3.52 4.65
N THR A 26 -12.50 -3.62 5.71
CA THR A 26 -11.37 -2.72 5.92
C THR A 26 -10.12 -3.45 6.39
N VAL A 27 -8.97 -2.89 6.07
CA VAL A 27 -7.67 -3.25 6.66
C VAL A 27 -7.19 -2.17 7.62
N ALA A 28 -6.23 -2.49 8.47
CA ALA A 28 -5.73 -1.54 9.46
C ALA A 28 -4.99 -0.36 8.79
N LEU A 29 -5.29 0.86 9.25
CA LEU A 29 -4.60 2.07 8.84
C LEU A 29 -4.53 3.06 10.00
N ASP A 30 -3.32 3.31 10.49
CA ASP A 30 -3.07 4.17 11.64
C ASP A 30 -2.89 5.65 11.23
N CYS A 31 -3.93 6.24 10.63
CA CYS A 31 -3.97 7.67 10.36
C CYS A 31 -4.85 8.38 11.41
N PRO A 32 -4.41 9.52 11.99
CA PRO A 32 -3.27 10.36 11.62
C PRO A 32 -1.89 9.93 12.18
N GLY A 33 -1.80 8.84 12.95
CA GLY A 33 -0.58 8.45 13.68
C GLY A 33 0.67 8.24 12.81
N GLN A 34 0.51 7.98 11.51
CA GLN A 34 1.60 7.78 10.56
C GLN A 34 1.96 9.02 9.71
N ASP A 35 1.26 10.14 9.87
CA ASP A 35 1.49 11.30 8.99
C ASP A 35 2.92 11.86 9.13
N GLN A 36 3.52 12.25 7.99
CA GLN A 36 4.90 12.74 7.87
C GLN A 36 6.01 11.79 8.36
N LYS A 37 5.68 10.56 8.77
CA LYS A 37 6.70 9.55 9.06
C LYS A 37 7.32 9.03 7.78
N THR A 38 8.47 8.39 7.92
CA THR A 38 9.14 7.69 6.82
C THR A 38 8.97 6.18 6.95
N TYR A 39 8.91 5.51 5.80
CA TYR A 39 8.98 4.07 5.68
C TYR A 39 10.17 3.71 4.79
N THR A 40 11.10 2.90 5.30
CA THR A 40 12.25 2.39 4.53
C THR A 40 11.97 0.95 4.12
N THR A 41 12.03 0.69 2.82
CA THR A 41 11.70 -0.61 2.24
C THR A 41 12.84 -1.62 2.37
N GLY A 42 12.56 -2.89 2.10
CA GLY A 42 13.59 -3.94 2.01
C GLY A 42 14.67 -3.68 0.93
N HIS A 43 14.39 -2.81 -0.04
CA HIS A 43 15.34 -2.38 -1.08
C HIS A 43 16.02 -1.03 -0.77
N ASN A 44 15.99 -0.57 0.49
CA ASN A 44 16.59 0.68 0.95
C ASN A 44 16.04 1.94 0.25
N GLN A 45 14.77 1.94 -0.16
CA GLN A 45 14.08 3.14 -0.63
C GLN A 45 13.26 3.74 0.50
N THR A 46 13.32 5.06 0.66
CA THR A 46 12.58 5.77 1.71
C THR A 46 11.40 6.51 1.13
N PHE A 47 10.21 6.25 1.67
CA PHE A 47 8.97 6.92 1.33
C PHE A 47 8.52 7.79 2.49
N VAL A 48 8.01 8.98 2.18
CA VAL A 48 7.33 9.86 3.14
C VAL A 48 5.84 9.55 3.12
N LEU A 49 5.29 9.23 4.28
CA LEU A 49 3.88 8.92 4.47
C LEU A 49 3.08 10.22 4.61
N SER A 50 1.91 10.27 3.97
CA SER A 50 0.97 11.40 4.06
C SER A 50 -0.44 10.87 4.27
N CYS A 51 -0.96 11.05 5.48
CA CYS A 51 -2.32 10.64 5.82
C CYS A 51 -3.36 11.55 5.15
N PHE A 52 -4.53 10.99 4.84
CA PHE A 52 -5.67 11.69 4.23
C PHE A 52 -5.32 12.44 2.93
N ARG A 53 -4.33 11.91 2.22
CA ARG A 53 -3.81 12.48 0.98
C ARG A 53 -3.91 11.45 -0.13
N GLY A 54 -4.57 11.84 -1.23
CA GLY A 54 -4.53 11.16 -2.51
C GLY A 54 -3.44 11.73 -3.41
N LEU A 55 -3.10 10.97 -4.44
CA LEU A 55 -2.18 11.39 -5.50
C LEU A 55 -2.95 11.37 -6.82
N GLN A 56 -3.18 12.53 -7.42
CA GLN A 56 -3.83 12.64 -8.72
C GLN A 56 -2.80 12.47 -9.83
N GLY A 57 -3.08 11.58 -10.79
CA GLY A 57 -2.17 11.21 -11.86
C GLY A 57 -2.46 9.80 -12.35
N ALA A 58 -1.85 9.40 -13.47
CA ALA A 58 -2.04 8.07 -14.01
C ALA A 58 -1.48 6.99 -13.08
N ASP A 59 -2.28 5.94 -12.87
CA ASP A 59 -1.85 4.71 -12.23
C ASP A 59 -1.31 3.78 -13.29
N PHE A 60 -0.09 3.26 -13.11
CA PHE A 60 0.46 2.27 -14.04
C PHE A 60 0.15 0.84 -13.60
N ALA A 61 -0.17 0.64 -12.31
CA ALA A 61 -0.61 -0.64 -11.79
C ALA A 61 -1.49 -0.46 -10.54
N THR A 62 -2.39 -1.42 -10.33
CA THR A 62 -3.25 -1.52 -9.15
C THR A 62 -3.15 -2.93 -8.57
N ILE A 63 -2.98 -3.05 -7.26
CA ILE A 63 -2.91 -4.34 -6.57
C ILE A 63 -3.82 -4.36 -5.34
N VAL A 64 -4.12 -5.57 -4.87
CA VAL A 64 -4.64 -5.80 -3.53
C VAL A 64 -3.48 -5.75 -2.54
N ALA A 65 -3.61 -4.93 -1.50
CA ALA A 65 -2.65 -4.77 -0.43
C ALA A 65 -3.35 -4.91 0.92
N TYR A 66 -2.85 -5.76 1.81
CA TYR A 66 -3.42 -5.98 3.15
C TYR A 66 -2.87 -5.00 4.20
N SER A 67 -1.86 -4.22 3.81
CA SER A 67 -1.34 -3.10 4.57
C SER A 67 -0.84 -1.99 3.63
N TYR A 68 -0.69 -0.77 4.13
CA TYR A 68 -0.02 0.28 3.37
C TYR A 68 1.45 -0.07 3.07
N ALA A 69 2.09 -0.87 3.93
CA ALA A 69 3.46 -1.33 3.75
C ALA A 69 3.58 -2.26 2.54
N ASP A 70 2.64 -3.19 2.33
CA ASP A 70 2.61 -4.07 1.13
C ASP A 70 2.62 -3.23 -0.16
N CYS A 71 1.88 -2.11 -0.15
CA CYS A 71 1.77 -1.20 -1.27
C CYS A 71 3.11 -0.47 -1.56
N ILE A 72 3.79 0.00 -0.50
CA ILE A 72 5.10 0.65 -0.61
C ILE A 72 6.18 -0.34 -1.03
N GLU A 73 6.17 -1.56 -0.49
CA GLU A 73 7.11 -2.63 -0.86
C GLU A 73 6.92 -3.05 -2.32
N ALA A 74 5.68 -3.13 -2.83
CA ALA A 74 5.44 -3.42 -4.24
C ALA A 74 6.02 -2.34 -5.17
N CYS A 75 5.82 -1.07 -4.82
CA CYS A 75 6.41 0.07 -5.52
C CYS A 75 7.94 -0.02 -5.52
N SER A 76 8.53 -0.39 -4.39
CA SER A 76 9.98 -0.53 -4.26
C SER A 76 10.54 -1.74 -5.02
N SER A 77 9.83 -2.86 -5.00
CA SER A 77 10.18 -4.07 -5.75
C SER A 77 10.17 -3.81 -7.26
N TYR A 78 9.20 -3.04 -7.76
CA TYR A 78 9.17 -2.61 -9.16
C TYR A 78 10.41 -1.79 -9.54
N ASN A 79 10.81 -0.84 -8.71
CA ASN A 79 12.03 -0.05 -8.93
C ASN A 79 13.29 -0.91 -8.96
N ALA A 80 13.39 -1.86 -8.02
CA ALA A 80 14.51 -2.80 -7.95
C ALA A 80 14.58 -3.71 -9.18
N TRP A 81 13.43 -4.24 -9.62
CA TRP A 81 13.33 -5.12 -10.79
C TRP A 81 13.66 -4.42 -12.10
N THR A 82 13.15 -3.19 -12.30
CA THR A 82 13.41 -2.42 -13.53
C THR A 82 14.79 -1.75 -13.55
N GLY A 83 15.45 -1.62 -12.39
CA GLY A 83 16.63 -0.78 -12.22
C GLY A 83 16.34 0.72 -12.28
N ASN A 84 15.08 1.13 -12.46
CA ASN A 84 14.66 2.53 -12.44
C ASN A 84 14.21 2.91 -11.03
N LYS A 85 15.06 3.64 -10.31
CA LYS A 85 14.81 4.05 -8.91
C LYS A 85 13.56 4.93 -8.73
N THR A 86 13.04 5.53 -9.79
CA THR A 86 11.88 6.44 -9.76
C THR A 86 10.73 5.94 -10.64
N GLY A 87 10.81 4.71 -11.16
CA GLY A 87 9.76 4.13 -12.01
C GLY A 87 8.40 4.10 -11.30
N CYS A 88 8.43 3.77 -10.01
CA CYS A 88 7.37 4.01 -9.06
C CYS A 88 7.84 5.06 -8.05
N SER A 89 7.24 6.24 -8.12
CA SER A 89 7.60 7.41 -7.30
C SER A 89 6.56 7.73 -6.23
N GLY A 90 5.41 7.06 -6.24
CA GLY A 90 4.42 7.19 -5.20
C GLY A 90 3.37 6.09 -5.24
N ILE A 91 2.67 5.97 -4.13
CA ILE A 91 1.50 5.10 -3.99
C ILE A 91 0.34 5.86 -3.39
N GLN A 92 -0.87 5.41 -3.70
CA GLN A 92 -2.09 5.75 -2.98
C GLN A 92 -2.70 4.46 -2.44
N PHE A 93 -3.05 4.47 -1.16
CA PHE A 93 -3.62 3.34 -0.46
C PHE A 93 -4.92 3.73 0.21
N THR A 94 -5.94 2.89 0.06
CA THR A 94 -7.17 2.97 0.84
C THR A 94 -7.34 1.72 1.68
N ASN A 95 -7.92 1.90 2.87
CA ASN A 95 -8.17 0.79 3.77
C ASN A 95 -9.48 0.07 3.47
N THR A 96 -10.38 0.63 2.65
CA THR A 96 -11.69 0.04 2.29
C THR A 96 -11.54 -1.00 1.18
N MET A 97 -11.13 -2.22 1.54
CA MET A 97 -10.70 -3.24 0.57
C MET A 97 -11.84 -3.78 -0.29
N ASP A 98 -12.95 -4.21 0.29
CA ASP A 98 -14.09 -4.79 -0.46
C ASP A 98 -14.66 -3.80 -1.47
N ALA A 99 -14.91 -2.56 -1.02
CA ALA A 99 -15.53 -1.50 -1.81
C ALA A 99 -14.66 -1.11 -3.01
N THR A 100 -13.33 -1.02 -2.83
CA THR A 100 -12.45 -0.63 -3.93
C THR A 100 -12.06 -1.80 -4.81
N TYR A 101 -11.94 -3.02 -4.26
CA TYR A 101 -11.69 -4.20 -5.06
C TYR A 101 -12.78 -4.43 -6.10
N GLY A 102 -14.06 -4.34 -5.72
CA GLY A 102 -15.17 -4.52 -6.65
C GLY A 102 -15.21 -3.49 -7.79
N LYS A 103 -14.66 -2.28 -7.58
CA LYS A 103 -14.70 -1.17 -8.54
C LYS A 103 -13.41 -1.02 -9.36
N TYR A 104 -12.26 -1.30 -8.75
CA TYR A 104 -10.94 -0.98 -9.29
C TYR A 104 -9.99 -2.19 -9.35
N GLY A 105 -10.39 -3.35 -8.82
CA GLY A 105 -9.54 -4.55 -8.77
C GLY A 105 -8.45 -4.53 -7.69
N GLY A 106 -8.41 -3.49 -6.84
CA GLY A 106 -7.47 -3.39 -5.74
C GLY A 106 -7.70 -2.17 -4.86
N ASN A 107 -6.79 -1.94 -3.93
CA ASN A 107 -6.82 -0.84 -2.96
C ASN A 107 -5.46 -0.12 -2.81
N CYS A 108 -4.50 -0.49 -3.66
CA CYS A 108 -3.18 0.11 -3.77
C CYS A 108 -2.93 0.50 -5.22
N TRP A 109 -2.72 1.80 -5.45
CA TRP A 109 -2.42 2.35 -6.77
C TRP A 109 -0.98 2.84 -6.81
N MET A 110 -0.22 2.33 -7.78
CA MET A 110 1.19 2.71 -7.99
C MET A 110 1.31 3.77 -9.07
N LYS A 111 2.13 4.78 -8.79
CA LYS A 111 2.26 5.99 -9.61
C LYS A 111 3.71 6.24 -10.00
N ASN A 112 3.90 6.66 -11.24
CA ASN A 112 5.17 7.19 -11.76
C ASN A 112 5.32 8.66 -11.35
N LEU A 113 6.37 9.36 -11.84
CA LEU A 113 6.49 10.81 -11.64
C LEU A 113 5.34 11.58 -12.34
N GLY A 114 5.04 12.77 -11.84
CA GLY A 114 4.06 13.68 -12.45
C GLY A 114 2.68 13.68 -11.80
N PHE A 115 2.51 13.02 -10.65
CA PHE A 115 1.31 13.17 -9.84
C PHE A 115 1.29 14.48 -9.05
N THR A 116 0.11 14.94 -8.68
CA THR A 116 -0.12 16.05 -7.74
C THR A 116 -0.81 15.54 -6.48
N GLY A 117 -0.53 16.12 -5.32
CA GLY A 117 -1.19 15.72 -4.08
C GLY A 117 -2.53 16.42 -3.90
N LYS A 118 -3.55 15.69 -3.43
CA LYS A 118 -4.85 16.26 -3.07
C LYS A 118 -5.32 15.74 -1.70
N TYR A 119 -5.83 16.64 -0.86
CA TYR A 119 -6.38 16.29 0.45
C TYR A 119 -7.80 15.72 0.32
N GLY A 120 -8.13 14.73 1.15
CA GLY A 120 -9.49 14.23 1.31
C GLY A 120 -10.04 13.43 0.13
N GLU A 121 -9.19 12.80 -0.69
CA GLU A 121 -9.64 11.85 -1.72
C GLU A 121 -9.91 10.44 -1.14
N GLU A 122 -10.53 9.57 -1.95
CA GLU A 122 -10.72 8.14 -1.65
C GLU A 122 -9.33 7.46 -1.54
N GLY A 123 -8.77 7.50 -0.33
CA GLY A 123 -7.40 7.09 -0.06
C GLY A 123 -6.99 7.55 1.32
N GLY A 124 -6.90 6.62 2.27
CA GLY A 124 -6.52 6.95 3.64
C GLY A 124 -5.06 7.42 3.75
N MET A 125 -4.18 7.04 2.81
CA MET A 125 -2.76 7.38 2.84
C MET A 125 -2.14 7.43 1.44
N ALA A 126 -1.28 8.41 1.21
CA ALA A 126 -0.28 8.41 0.14
C ALA A 126 1.11 8.14 0.74
N ALA A 127 1.99 7.56 -0.07
CA ALA A 127 3.41 7.55 0.24
C ALA A 127 4.20 7.94 -1.01
N THR A 128 5.12 8.89 -0.87
CA THR A 128 5.91 9.41 -1.99
C THR A 128 7.37 9.14 -1.74
N LEU A 129 8.09 8.69 -2.77
CA LEU A 129 9.52 8.47 -2.70
C LEU A 129 10.20 9.78 -2.30
N GLY A 130 10.97 9.76 -1.21
CA GLY A 130 11.79 10.90 -0.82
C GLY A 130 12.85 11.11 -1.90
N LEU A 131 12.72 12.19 -2.67
CA LEU A 131 13.78 12.60 -3.60
C LEU A 131 15.04 12.86 -2.77
N GLN A 132 16.06 12.02 -2.93
CA GLN A 132 17.42 12.29 -2.49
C GLN A 132 18.10 13.22 -3.48
#